data_AF-A0A2N2KSF0-F1
#
_entry.id   AF-A0A2N2KSF0-F1
#
_cell.length_a   1.000
_cell.length_b   1.000
_cell.length_c   1.000
_cell.angle_alpha   90.00
_cell.angle_beta   90.00
_cell.angle_gamma   90.00
#
_symmetry.space_group_name_H-M   'P 1'
#
loop_
_entity.id
_entity.type
_entity.pdbx_description
1 polymer ?
#
loop_
_entity_poly.entity_id
_entity_poly.type
_entity_poly.pdbx_seq_one_letter_code
_entity_poly.pdbx_strand_id
1 'polypeptide(L)'
;MKVKSGFISVTAIKTLVLGIAAFLFLGCALKPAAKDIVLPVSENRQASPQNTNPISVPGEDSDLHFIQPTDFFYMDEPFGNTEWESVYLGKMTTPPSLDTGNQAQFLCVSSGISEWANWWAGTSIAKHSDLIIGTEIIFFDADEDSDVYRAPVSNREARSGDWIISRITDTSELLHGFVMVGGGYVVRDKNIRIIIK
;
A
#
# COMPACT_ATOMS: atom_id res chain seq x y z
N MET A 1 37.81 -36.48 -5.07
CA MET A 1 37.43 -36.46 -3.64
C MET A 1 35.93 -36.66 -3.53
N LYS A 2 35.50 -37.64 -2.73
CA LYS A 2 34.10 -38.01 -2.42
C LYS A 2 33.84 -37.60 -0.98
N VAL A 3 32.80 -36.82 -0.69
CA VAL A 3 32.12 -36.71 0.62
C VAL A 3 30.68 -36.21 0.34
N LYS A 4 29.68 -37.09 0.27
CA LYS A 4 28.82 -37.68 1.32
C LYS A 4 27.67 -36.77 1.81
N SER A 5 26.48 -37.31 1.58
CA SER A 5 25.12 -36.96 2.01
C SER A 5 24.92 -36.88 3.53
N GLY A 6 23.91 -36.10 3.95
CA GLY A 6 23.32 -36.17 5.29
C GLY A 6 21.88 -35.63 5.32
N PHE A 7 20.90 -36.53 5.19
CA PHE A 7 19.51 -36.35 5.62
C PHE A 7 19.46 -36.49 7.15
N ILE A 8 18.73 -35.61 7.85
CA ILE A 8 18.19 -35.93 9.18
C ILE A 8 16.74 -35.45 9.26
N SER A 9 15.85 -36.43 9.34
CA SER A 9 14.46 -36.36 9.78
C SER A 9 14.42 -36.41 11.30
N VAL A 10 13.63 -35.55 11.96
CA VAL A 10 13.18 -35.79 13.34
C VAL A 10 11.69 -35.48 13.49
N THR A 11 10.99 -36.59 13.71
CA THR A 11 9.65 -36.89 14.20
C THR A 11 9.09 -35.99 15.31
N ALA A 12 7.82 -35.63 15.11
CA ALA A 12 6.71 -35.40 16.04
C ALA A 12 6.92 -35.43 17.57
N ILE A 13 6.33 -34.44 18.27
CA ILE A 13 5.79 -34.60 19.63
C ILE A 13 4.39 -33.93 19.70
N LYS A 14 3.42 -34.73 20.14
CA LYS A 14 2.03 -34.38 20.46
C LYS A 14 1.96 -33.75 21.86
N THR A 15 1.10 -32.73 22.05
CA THR A 15 0.30 -32.66 23.28
C THR A 15 -1.03 -31.93 23.10
N LEU A 16 -2.07 -32.65 23.49
CA LEU A 16 -3.49 -32.34 23.62
C LEU A 16 -3.73 -31.64 24.97
N VAL A 17 -4.53 -30.57 25.02
CA VAL A 17 -5.22 -30.15 26.26
C VAL A 17 -6.68 -29.82 25.94
N LEU A 18 -7.54 -30.57 26.62
CA LEU A 18 -9.00 -30.51 26.66
C LEU A 18 -9.41 -29.57 27.81
N GLY A 19 -10.41 -28.71 27.62
CA GLY A 19 -10.93 -27.85 28.69
C GLY A 19 -12.36 -27.40 28.41
N ILE A 20 -13.33 -28.15 28.96
CA ILE A 20 -14.77 -27.91 28.92
C ILE A 20 -15.17 -27.05 30.14
N ALA A 21 -16.02 -26.04 29.94
CA ALA A 21 -16.88 -25.53 31.01
C ALA A 21 -18.17 -24.95 30.42
N ALA A 22 -19.26 -25.72 30.56
CA ALA A 22 -20.63 -25.32 30.29
C ALA A 22 -21.19 -24.56 31.51
N PHE A 23 -21.86 -23.43 31.29
CA PHE A 23 -22.71 -22.79 32.28
C PHE A 23 -24.16 -22.78 31.77
N LEU A 24 -24.99 -23.62 32.40
CA LEU A 24 -26.43 -23.63 32.29
C LEU A 24 -27.00 -22.73 33.40
N PHE A 25 -27.85 -21.77 33.05
CA PHE A 25 -28.85 -21.23 33.95
C PHE A 25 -30.21 -21.24 33.26
N LEU A 26 -31.06 -22.14 33.72
CA LEU A 26 -32.49 -22.18 33.44
C LEU A 26 -33.19 -21.83 34.77
N GLY A 27 -34.02 -20.78 34.76
CA GLY A 27 -34.85 -20.39 35.89
C GLY A 27 -36.01 -19.52 35.43
N CYS A 28 -37.20 -20.12 35.37
CA CYS A 28 -38.47 -19.51 35.00
C CYS A 28 -39.07 -18.67 36.14
N ALA A 29 -39.82 -17.59 35.80
CA ALA A 29 -41.28 -17.48 36.04
C ALA A 29 -41.82 -16.03 36.18
N LEU A 30 -42.94 -15.80 35.48
CA LEU A 30 -44.10 -14.90 35.74
C LEU A 30 -44.01 -13.35 35.67
N LYS A 31 -44.78 -12.80 34.71
CA LYS A 31 -45.36 -11.42 34.63
C LYS A 31 -46.68 -11.36 35.47
N PRO A 32 -47.46 -10.24 35.58
CA PRO A 32 -47.36 -8.90 34.96
C PRO A 32 -47.67 -7.69 35.90
N ALA A 33 -47.37 -6.47 35.44
CA ALA A 33 -48.17 -5.28 35.74
C ALA A 33 -47.89 -4.19 34.69
N ALA A 34 -48.86 -3.96 33.80
CA ALA A 34 -48.87 -2.81 32.91
C ALA A 34 -49.34 -1.57 33.69
N LYS A 35 -48.58 -0.48 33.60
CA LYS A 35 -49.06 0.87 33.81
C LYS A 35 -48.38 1.77 32.79
N ASP A 36 -49.20 2.36 31.93
CA ASP A 36 -48.79 3.35 30.95
C ASP A 36 -48.18 4.56 31.67
N ILE A 37 -46.89 4.78 31.46
CA ILE A 37 -46.24 6.07 31.70
C ILE A 37 -45.52 6.43 30.41
N VAL A 38 -46.11 7.37 29.68
CA VAL A 38 -45.44 8.07 28.59
C VAL A 38 -44.33 8.92 29.22
N LEU A 39 -43.07 8.55 28.96
CA LEU A 39 -41.90 9.39 29.22
C LEU A 39 -41.26 9.78 27.87
N PRO A 40 -40.72 11.00 27.75
CA PRO A 40 -40.14 11.47 26.50
C PRO A 40 -38.89 10.66 26.14
N VAL A 41 -38.82 10.20 24.89
CA VAL A 41 -37.61 9.64 24.28
C VAL A 41 -36.48 10.65 24.40
N SER A 42 -35.48 10.33 25.22
CA SER A 42 -34.15 10.92 25.15
C SER A 42 -33.25 9.84 24.57
N GLU A 43 -33.02 9.93 23.27
CA GLU A 43 -32.24 8.97 22.50
C GLU A 43 -30.74 9.19 22.75
N ASN A 44 -30.26 8.69 23.88
CA ASN A 44 -28.83 8.65 24.17
C ASN A 44 -28.23 7.42 23.47
N ARG A 45 -27.95 7.52 22.17
CA ARG A 45 -27.12 6.55 21.44
C ARG A 45 -25.66 6.75 21.84
N GLN A 46 -25.23 6.03 22.86
CA GLN A 46 -23.81 5.79 23.11
C GLN A 46 -23.28 4.86 22.00
N ALA A 47 -22.73 5.48 20.95
CA ALA A 47 -21.91 4.76 19.98
C ALA A 47 -20.60 4.33 20.67
N SER A 48 -20.28 3.03 20.59
CA SER A 48 -18.94 2.52 20.89
C SER A 48 -17.91 3.26 20.03
N PRO A 49 -16.70 3.58 20.55
CA PRO A 49 -15.67 4.17 19.74
C PRO A 49 -15.24 3.13 18.69
N GLN A 50 -15.71 3.31 17.45
CA GLN A 50 -15.05 2.68 16.32
C GLN A 50 -13.66 3.28 16.25
N ASN A 51 -12.67 2.39 16.21
CA ASN A 51 -11.26 2.71 16.06
C ASN A 51 -11.04 3.20 14.61
N THR A 52 -11.54 4.39 14.30
CA THR A 52 -11.27 5.06 13.02
C THR A 52 -9.91 5.69 13.15
N ASN A 53 -8.87 4.96 12.73
CA ASN A 53 -7.62 5.61 12.35
C ASN A 53 -7.99 6.78 11.42
N PRO A 54 -7.63 8.03 11.74
CA PRO A 54 -7.95 9.14 10.87
C PRO A 54 -7.23 8.90 9.54
N ILE A 55 -8.00 8.81 8.46
CA ILE A 55 -7.49 8.99 7.10
C ILE A 55 -6.85 10.38 7.13
N SER A 56 -5.53 10.45 7.18
CA SER A 56 -4.84 11.73 7.13
C SER A 56 -5.21 12.39 5.80
N VAL A 57 -5.85 13.55 5.84
CA VAL A 57 -6.09 14.35 4.63
C VAL A 57 -4.72 14.69 4.03
N PRO A 58 -4.54 14.62 2.70
CA PRO A 58 -3.33 15.12 2.05
C PRO A 58 -2.99 16.52 2.59
N GLY A 59 -1.72 16.79 2.91
CA GLY A 59 -1.28 18.15 3.24
C GLY A 59 -1.64 19.10 2.09
N GLU A 60 -1.80 20.41 2.36
CA GLU A 60 -2.51 21.38 1.48
C GLU A 60 -2.17 21.32 -0.01
N ASP A 61 -0.97 20.84 -0.39
CA ASP A 61 -0.52 20.71 -1.78
C ASP A 61 -0.26 19.27 -2.28
N SER A 62 -0.66 18.21 -1.57
CA SER A 62 -0.43 16.81 -2.00
C SER A 62 -1.66 16.11 -2.59
N ASP A 63 -1.45 15.14 -3.48
CA ASP A 63 -2.55 14.36 -4.07
C ASP A 63 -3.04 13.21 -3.17
N LEU A 64 -3.98 12.38 -3.66
CA LEU A 64 -4.55 11.27 -2.88
C LEU A 64 -3.55 10.16 -2.54
N HIS A 65 -2.36 10.15 -3.16
CA HIS A 65 -1.25 9.28 -2.76
C HIS A 65 -0.23 10.00 -1.88
N PHE A 66 -0.55 11.22 -1.43
CA PHE A 66 0.31 12.05 -0.58
C PHE A 66 1.62 12.51 -1.24
N ILE A 67 1.66 12.51 -2.58
CA ILE A 67 2.81 12.99 -3.35
C ILE A 67 2.61 14.47 -3.66
N GLN A 68 3.66 15.27 -3.45
CA GLN A 68 3.64 16.71 -3.71
C GLN A 68 4.06 17.00 -5.16
N PRO A 69 3.60 18.10 -5.78
CA PRO A 69 3.98 18.51 -7.14
C PRO A 69 5.49 18.71 -7.35
N THR A 70 6.23 18.95 -6.26
CA THR A 70 7.70 19.14 -6.27
C THR A 70 8.47 17.88 -5.88
N ASP A 71 7.78 16.77 -5.58
CA ASP A 71 8.40 15.47 -5.42
C ASP A 71 8.63 14.83 -6.81
N PHE A 72 9.75 14.13 -6.95
CA PHE A 72 10.07 13.33 -8.13
C PHE A 72 10.31 11.89 -7.71
N PHE A 73 9.92 10.95 -8.58
CA PHE A 73 10.47 9.60 -8.52
C PHE A 73 11.81 9.59 -9.25
N TYR A 74 12.81 8.91 -8.71
CA TYR A 74 14.16 8.84 -9.29
C TYR A 74 14.82 7.49 -9.07
N MET A 75 15.82 7.21 -9.91
CA MET A 75 16.67 6.02 -9.85
C MET A 75 18.07 6.36 -10.35
N ASP A 76 19.05 5.56 -9.93
CA ASP A 76 20.42 5.67 -10.44
C ASP A 76 20.44 5.48 -11.97
N GLU A 77 19.76 4.47 -12.50
CA GLU A 77 19.69 4.18 -13.93
C GLU A 77 18.26 4.20 -14.48
N PRO A 78 18.05 4.46 -15.79
CA PRO A 78 16.73 4.38 -16.40
C PRO A 78 16.10 3.00 -16.31
N PHE A 79 14.77 2.97 -16.16
CA PHE A 79 14.03 1.72 -16.15
C PHE A 79 14.21 0.97 -17.48
N GLY A 80 14.82 -0.20 -17.41
CA GLY A 80 15.21 -0.99 -18.58
C GLY A 80 14.22 -2.08 -18.95
N ASN A 81 14.73 -3.15 -19.57
CA ASN A 81 13.96 -4.35 -19.89
C ASN A 81 13.98 -5.35 -18.72
N THR A 82 13.58 -4.89 -17.53
CA THR A 82 13.35 -5.69 -16.34
C THR A 82 11.87 -5.72 -15.99
N GLU A 83 11.46 -6.65 -15.14
CA GLU A 83 10.06 -6.83 -14.77
C GLU A 83 9.55 -5.68 -13.89
N TRP A 84 10.38 -5.26 -12.95
CA TRP A 84 10.13 -4.14 -12.04
C TRP A 84 11.45 -3.67 -11.44
N GLU A 85 11.48 -2.43 -10.95
CA GLU A 85 12.58 -1.88 -10.15
C GLU A 85 12.02 -1.03 -9.01
N SER A 86 12.78 -0.89 -7.93
CA SER A 86 12.46 0.08 -6.88
C SER A 86 12.72 1.50 -7.37
N VAL A 87 11.81 2.42 -7.08
CA VAL A 87 11.98 3.86 -7.33
C VAL A 87 11.95 4.63 -6.01
N TYR A 88 12.77 5.67 -5.93
CA TYR A 88 12.86 6.50 -4.74
C TYR A 88 12.05 7.78 -4.92
N LEU A 89 11.41 8.25 -3.84
CA LEU A 89 10.77 9.55 -3.80
C LEU A 89 11.76 10.60 -3.27
N GLY A 90 11.94 11.70 -4.00
CA GLY A 90 12.97 12.69 -3.69
C GLY A 90 12.60 14.13 -4.02
N LYS A 91 13.33 15.05 -3.40
CA LYS A 91 13.35 16.47 -3.78
C LYS A 91 14.60 16.74 -4.61
N MET A 92 14.44 17.28 -5.82
CA MET A 92 15.58 17.68 -6.65
C MET A 92 16.32 18.85 -5.97
N THR A 93 17.60 18.65 -5.64
CA THR A 93 18.45 19.68 -5.03
C THR A 93 19.38 20.32 -6.05
N THR A 94 19.81 19.56 -7.06
CA THR A 94 20.64 20.05 -8.17
C THR A 94 20.03 19.56 -9.49
N PRO A 95 19.58 20.48 -10.38
CA PRO A 95 19.04 20.09 -11.68
C PRO A 95 20.12 19.55 -12.62
N PRO A 96 19.73 18.77 -13.64
CA PRO A 96 20.67 18.24 -14.63
C PRO A 96 21.27 19.37 -15.47
N SER A 97 22.58 19.27 -15.74
CA SER A 97 23.32 20.21 -16.57
C SER A 97 24.55 19.54 -17.18
N LEU A 98 25.20 20.19 -18.15
CA LEU A 98 26.47 19.69 -18.70
C LEU A 98 27.55 19.56 -17.61
N ASP A 99 27.57 20.47 -16.63
CA ASP A 99 28.53 20.46 -15.53
C ASP A 99 28.32 19.27 -14.57
N THR A 100 27.09 18.74 -14.51
CA THR A 100 26.74 17.54 -13.72
C THR A 100 26.70 16.27 -14.56
N GLY A 101 27.24 16.28 -15.78
CA GLY A 101 27.17 15.11 -16.68
C GLY A 101 25.74 14.74 -17.08
N ASN A 102 24.82 15.71 -17.07
CA ASN A 102 23.38 15.57 -17.24
C ASN A 102 22.66 14.74 -16.16
N GLN A 103 23.30 14.51 -15.01
CA GLN A 103 22.68 13.88 -13.84
C GLN A 103 22.01 14.93 -12.95
N ALA A 104 20.93 14.53 -12.28
CA ALA A 104 20.28 15.34 -11.26
C ALA A 104 20.61 14.79 -9.87
N GLN A 105 20.72 15.67 -8.88
CA GLN A 105 20.87 15.28 -7.48
C GLN A 105 19.53 15.40 -6.75
N PHE A 106 19.21 14.39 -5.95
CA PHE A 106 18.00 14.33 -5.15
C PHE A 106 18.33 14.15 -3.67
N LEU A 107 17.53 14.75 -2.80
CA LEU A 107 17.44 14.39 -1.39
C LEU A 107 16.30 13.37 -1.23
N CYS A 108 16.63 12.15 -0.85
CA CYS A 108 15.65 11.08 -0.62
C CYS A 108 14.71 11.45 0.53
N VAL A 109 13.40 11.34 0.32
CA VAL A 109 12.38 11.73 1.31
C VAL A 109 12.39 10.82 2.54
N SER A 110 12.60 9.52 2.35
CA SER A 110 12.55 8.54 3.43
C SER A 110 13.83 8.49 4.26
N SER A 111 15.00 8.56 3.60
CA SER A 111 16.30 8.40 4.25
C SER A 111 17.00 9.72 4.58
N GLY A 112 16.66 10.82 3.92
CA GLY A 112 17.38 12.10 4.04
C GLY A 112 18.78 12.09 3.44
N ILE A 113 19.12 11.09 2.62
CA ILE A 113 20.42 10.96 1.94
C ILE A 113 20.35 11.64 0.57
N SER A 114 21.43 12.33 0.18
CA SER A 114 21.57 12.88 -1.15
C SER A 114 22.20 11.89 -2.12
N GLU A 115 21.56 11.70 -3.27
CA GLU A 115 21.97 10.73 -4.31
C GLU A 115 21.92 11.37 -5.70
N TRP A 116 22.80 10.94 -6.59
CA TRP A 116 22.77 11.31 -8.01
C TRP A 116 21.96 10.29 -8.79
N ALA A 117 21.22 10.76 -9.80
CA ALA A 117 20.30 9.97 -10.59
C ALA A 117 20.46 10.26 -12.08
N ASN A 118 20.46 9.21 -12.91
CA ASN A 118 20.36 9.33 -14.37
C ASN A 118 18.91 9.27 -14.87
N TRP A 119 17.94 8.98 -14.00
CA TRP A 119 16.52 8.95 -14.34
C TRP A 119 15.66 9.58 -13.25
N TRP A 120 14.66 10.36 -13.67
CA TRP A 120 13.64 10.90 -12.79
C TRP A 120 12.36 11.23 -13.55
N ALA A 121 11.25 11.26 -12.84
CA ALA A 121 9.93 11.54 -13.39
C ALA A 121 9.05 12.30 -12.40
N GLY A 122 8.36 13.33 -12.91
CA GLY A 122 7.13 13.81 -12.29
C GLY A 122 5.99 12.83 -12.61
N THR A 123 5.00 12.74 -11.73
CA THR A 123 3.89 11.78 -11.90
C THR A 123 2.54 12.37 -11.51
N SER A 124 1.47 11.78 -12.04
CA SER A 124 0.10 12.00 -11.59
C SER A 124 -0.61 10.67 -11.34
N ILE A 125 -1.65 10.69 -10.50
CA ILE A 125 -2.55 9.54 -10.34
C ILE A 125 -3.14 9.17 -11.70
N ALA A 126 -3.10 7.88 -12.03
CA ALA A 126 -3.61 7.36 -13.29
C ALA A 126 -5.14 7.55 -13.39
N LYS A 127 -5.59 7.89 -14.59
CA LYS A 127 -6.99 7.76 -14.98
C LYS A 127 -7.18 6.39 -15.63
N HIS A 128 -8.43 5.94 -15.66
CA HIS A 128 -8.77 4.68 -16.32
C HIS A 128 -8.30 4.61 -17.78
N SER A 129 -8.31 5.74 -18.50
CA SER A 129 -7.82 5.84 -19.89
C SER A 129 -6.32 5.60 -20.06
N ASP A 130 -5.54 5.70 -18.99
CA ASP A 130 -4.08 5.58 -19.03
C ASP A 130 -3.63 4.12 -18.81
N LEU A 131 -4.55 3.26 -18.33
CA LEU A 131 -4.31 1.88 -17.96
C LEU A 131 -4.35 0.97 -19.19
N ILE A 132 -3.28 1.05 -19.98
CA ILE A 132 -3.09 0.33 -21.24
C ILE A 132 -1.87 -0.60 -21.10
N ILE A 133 -1.93 -1.78 -21.73
CA ILE A 133 -0.80 -2.72 -21.77
C ILE A 133 0.46 -2.03 -22.30
N GLY A 134 1.59 -2.26 -21.61
CA GLY A 134 2.89 -1.69 -21.93
C GLY A 134 3.16 -0.32 -21.31
N THR A 135 2.15 0.35 -20.73
CA THR A 135 2.35 1.62 -20.02
C THR A 135 3.27 1.41 -18.82
N GLU A 136 4.31 2.23 -18.73
CA GLU A 136 5.17 2.34 -17.55
C GLU A 136 4.43 3.09 -16.44
N ILE A 137 4.35 2.45 -15.28
CA ILE A 137 3.62 2.96 -14.13
C ILE A 137 4.44 2.82 -12.87
N ILE A 138 4.13 3.67 -11.89
CA ILE A 138 4.68 3.61 -10.55
C ILE A 138 3.54 3.32 -9.58
N PHE A 139 3.75 2.40 -8.64
CA PHE A 139 2.75 2.03 -7.63
C PHE A 139 3.42 1.81 -6.28
N PHE A 140 2.65 1.97 -5.21
CA PHE A 140 3.14 1.81 -3.84
C PHE A 140 3.23 0.32 -3.48
N ASP A 141 4.36 -0.07 -2.88
CA ASP A 141 4.66 -1.43 -2.44
C ASP A 141 4.02 -1.69 -1.06
N ALA A 142 2.70 -1.90 -1.08
CA ALA A 142 1.97 -2.31 0.12
C ALA A 142 0.87 -3.31 -0.24
N ASP A 143 1.04 -4.51 0.29
CA ASP A 143 0.10 -5.61 0.12
C ASP A 143 -0.88 -5.65 1.29
N GLU A 144 -2.16 -5.87 0.99
CA GLU A 144 -3.15 -6.27 2.00
C GLU A 144 -3.46 -7.75 1.83
N ASP A 145 -2.88 -8.63 2.68
CA ASP A 145 -3.29 -10.04 2.98
C ASP A 145 -3.76 -10.95 1.81
N SER A 146 -3.63 -10.54 0.54
CA SER A 146 -4.32 -11.09 -0.63
C SER A 146 -3.59 -10.85 -1.96
N ASP A 147 -2.29 -10.52 -1.90
CA ASP A 147 -1.42 -10.31 -3.08
C ASP A 147 -1.87 -9.18 -4.02
N VAL A 148 -2.73 -8.27 -3.54
CA VAL A 148 -3.17 -7.08 -4.29
C VAL A 148 -2.59 -5.82 -3.67
N TYR A 149 -1.73 -5.16 -4.45
CA TYR A 149 -1.03 -3.94 -4.07
C TYR A 149 -1.99 -2.74 -4.01
N ARG A 150 -1.97 -2.01 -2.90
CA ARG A 150 -2.87 -0.88 -2.63
C ARG A 150 -2.13 0.46 -2.52
N ALA A 151 -2.88 1.53 -2.71
CA ALA A 151 -2.41 2.89 -2.46
C ALA A 151 -1.98 3.07 -1.00
N PRO A 152 -1.06 4.00 -0.72
CA PRO A 152 -0.75 4.39 0.66
C PRO A 152 -2.00 4.99 1.31
N VAL A 153 -2.20 4.73 2.60
CA VAL A 153 -3.36 5.22 3.36
C VAL A 153 -3.03 6.40 4.26
N SER A 154 -1.76 6.80 4.32
CA SER A 154 -1.32 7.98 5.06
C SER A 154 -0.11 8.66 4.43
N ASN A 155 0.07 9.95 4.74
CA ASN A 155 1.26 10.69 4.34
C ASN A 155 2.54 10.03 4.84
N ARG A 156 2.54 9.55 6.10
CA ARG A 156 3.69 8.84 6.68
C ARG A 156 4.08 7.65 5.83
N GLU A 157 3.11 6.81 5.49
CA GLU A 157 3.32 5.60 4.71
C GLU A 157 3.83 5.91 3.30
N ALA A 158 3.20 6.83 2.58
CA ALA A 158 3.62 7.21 1.22
C ALA A 158 5.06 7.75 1.16
N ARG A 159 5.50 8.46 2.22
CA ARG A 159 6.79 9.13 2.27
C ARG A 159 7.91 8.28 2.86
N SER A 160 7.59 7.23 3.60
CA SER A 160 8.59 6.33 4.21
C SER A 160 8.61 4.92 3.62
N GLY A 161 7.56 4.51 2.91
CA GLY A 161 7.47 3.19 2.28
C GLY A 161 8.07 3.15 0.89
N ASP A 162 8.06 1.94 0.33
CA ASP A 162 8.68 1.63 -0.95
C ASP A 162 7.71 1.85 -2.13
N TRP A 163 8.28 2.20 -3.27
CA TRP A 163 7.57 2.41 -4.52
C TRP A 163 8.26 1.61 -5.63
N ILE A 164 7.46 1.09 -6.56
CA ILE A 164 7.92 0.21 -7.63
C ILE A 164 7.53 0.81 -8.98
N ILE A 165 8.45 0.81 -9.94
CA ILE A 165 8.16 1.02 -11.36
C ILE A 165 8.02 -0.33 -12.07
N SER A 166 7.02 -0.47 -12.93
CA SER A 166 6.83 -1.65 -13.78
C SER A 166 6.03 -1.28 -15.04
N ARG A 167 5.69 -2.27 -15.87
CA ARG A 167 4.81 -2.13 -17.05
C ARG A 167 3.54 -2.92 -16.86
N ILE A 168 2.41 -2.38 -17.27
CA ILE A 168 1.13 -3.11 -17.31
C ILE A 168 1.26 -4.27 -18.32
N THR A 169 0.93 -5.48 -17.89
CA THR A 169 0.98 -6.70 -18.71
C THR A 169 -0.40 -7.25 -19.04
N ASP A 170 -1.40 -7.00 -18.18
CA ASP A 170 -2.79 -7.42 -18.39
C ASP A 170 -3.77 -6.39 -17.82
N THR A 171 -4.88 -6.18 -18.54
CA THR A 171 -6.00 -5.29 -18.18
C THR A 171 -7.34 -6.02 -18.20
N SER A 172 -7.38 -7.35 -18.28
CA SER A 172 -8.62 -8.15 -18.33
C SER A 172 -9.52 -7.91 -17.12
N GLU A 173 -8.92 -7.64 -15.96
CA GLU A 173 -9.61 -7.43 -14.69
C GLU A 173 -9.81 -5.95 -14.34
N LEU A 174 -9.56 -5.04 -15.29
CA LEU A 174 -9.62 -3.60 -15.04
C LEU A 174 -11.03 -3.14 -14.63
N LEU A 175 -12.09 -3.81 -15.11
CA LEU A 175 -13.47 -3.56 -14.67
C LEU A 175 -13.72 -3.96 -13.21
N HIS A 176 -12.89 -4.84 -12.65
CA HIS A 176 -12.88 -5.20 -11.22
C HIS A 176 -11.92 -4.34 -10.39
N GLY A 177 -11.26 -3.35 -11.01
CA GLY A 177 -10.46 -2.33 -10.32
C GLY A 177 -9.00 -2.69 -10.09
N PHE A 178 -8.43 -3.59 -10.89
CA PHE A 178 -6.99 -3.91 -10.83
C PHE A 178 -6.43 -4.29 -12.19
N VAL A 179 -5.10 -4.21 -12.32
CA VAL A 179 -4.32 -4.63 -13.49
C VAL A 179 -3.22 -5.59 -13.05
N MET A 180 -2.63 -6.32 -13.99
CA MET A 180 -1.38 -7.03 -13.74
C MET A 180 -0.20 -6.26 -14.31
N VAL A 181 0.95 -6.38 -13.64
CA VAL A 181 2.22 -5.75 -14.06
C VAL A 181 3.32 -6.79 -14.24
N GLY A 182 4.51 -6.36 -14.65
CA GLY A 182 5.70 -7.21 -14.68
C GLY A 182 5.98 -7.84 -13.31
N GLY A 183 6.47 -9.07 -13.29
CA GLY A 183 6.61 -9.86 -12.07
C GLY A 183 5.33 -10.60 -11.65
N GLY A 184 4.23 -10.42 -12.38
CA GLY A 184 2.96 -11.10 -12.11
C GLY A 184 2.16 -10.49 -10.95
N TYR A 185 2.55 -9.29 -10.48
CA TYR A 185 1.86 -8.59 -9.40
C TYR A 185 0.52 -8.03 -9.84
N VAL A 186 -0.42 -8.02 -8.91
CA VAL A 186 -1.77 -7.48 -9.10
C VAL A 186 -1.86 -6.14 -8.38
N VAL A 187 -2.18 -5.07 -9.11
CA VAL A 187 -2.16 -3.70 -8.58
C VAL A 187 -3.55 -3.08 -8.71
N ARG A 188 -4.10 -2.55 -7.60
CA ARG A 188 -5.35 -1.78 -7.66
C ARG A 188 -5.18 -0.58 -8.57
N ASP A 189 -6.17 -0.30 -9.42
CA ASP A 189 -6.15 0.84 -10.34
C ASP A 189 -5.90 2.18 -9.61
N LYS A 190 -6.44 2.31 -8.41
CA LYS A 190 -6.26 3.46 -7.51
C LYS A 190 -4.88 3.57 -6.88
N ASN A 191 -3.99 2.59 -7.00
CA ASN A 191 -2.59 2.67 -6.56
C ASN A 191 -1.65 3.20 -7.65
N ILE A 192 -2.15 3.38 -8.87
CA ILE A 192 -1.28 3.58 -10.04
C ILE A 192 -1.02 5.06 -10.27
N ARG A 193 0.25 5.38 -10.54
CA ARG A 193 0.73 6.67 -11.02
C ARG A 193 1.32 6.52 -12.41
N ILE A 194 1.05 7.51 -13.26
CA ILE A 194 1.65 7.63 -14.59
C ILE A 194 2.74 8.69 -14.61
N ILE A 195 3.74 8.48 -15.47
CA ILE A 195 4.82 9.44 -15.73
C ILE A 195 4.27 10.60 -16.56
N ILE A 196 4.49 11.83 -16.11
CA ILE A 196 4.17 13.06 -16.84
C ILE A 196 5.36 13.40 -17.74
N LYS A 197 5.09 13.63 -19.02
CA LYS A 197 6.08 14.05 -20.03
C LYS A 197 6.13 15.57 -20.16
#